data_AF-A0A9E2CGZ1-F1
#
_entry.id   AF-A0A9E2CGZ1-F1
#
_cell.length_a   1.000
_cell.length_b   1.000
_cell.length_c   1.000
_cell.angle_alpha   90.00
_cell.angle_beta   90.00
_cell.angle_gamma   90.00
#
_symmetry.space_group_name_H-M   'P 1'
#
loop_
_entity.id
_entity.type
_entity.pdbx_description
1 polymer ?
#
loop_
_entity_poly.entity_id
_entity_poly.type
_entity_poly.pdbx_seq_one_letter_code
_entity_poly.pdbx_strand_id
1 'polypeptide(L)'
;MDPREEFLTVKQVADWLGVTRGTVYQWKSRRLIPCTKIGSTLLIPRRALLAALQRTTVMPGGVIKRPRRNTRVTRRVDELREEGKDEEEEWTGGAA
;
A
#
# COMPACT_ATOMS: atom_id res chain seq x y z
N MET A 1 -13.94 30.25 -13.94
CA MET A 1 -13.37 28.94 -13.59
C MET A 1 -11.88 29.14 -13.47
N ASP A 2 -11.34 29.16 -12.25
CA ASP A 2 -9.91 29.39 -12.03
C ASP A 2 -9.09 28.15 -12.44
N PRO A 3 -8.15 28.26 -13.39
CA PRO A 3 -7.39 27.12 -13.92
C PRO A 3 -6.39 26.50 -12.92
N ARG A 4 -6.21 27.12 -11.73
CA ARG A 4 -5.25 26.69 -10.70
C ARG A 4 -5.83 25.68 -9.69
N GLU A 5 -7.14 25.46 -9.68
CA GLU A 5 -7.82 24.49 -8.81
C GLU A 5 -7.96 23.09 -9.41
N GLU A 6 -7.36 22.86 -10.58
CA GLU A 6 -7.64 21.67 -11.38
C GLU A 6 -6.96 20.40 -10.84
N PHE A 7 -5.83 20.53 -10.12
CA PHE A 7 -5.05 19.40 -9.63
C PHE A 7 -4.90 19.43 -8.11
N LEU A 8 -5.31 18.35 -7.47
CA LEU A 8 -5.24 18.16 -6.03
C LEU A 8 -4.11 17.18 -5.67
N THR A 9 -3.39 17.49 -4.61
CA THR A 9 -2.46 16.52 -3.99
C THR A 9 -3.22 15.44 -3.24
N VAL A 10 -2.55 14.33 -2.93
CA VAL A 10 -3.12 13.24 -2.11
C VAL A 10 -3.64 13.74 -0.77
N LYS A 11 -2.94 14.69 -0.13
CA LYS A 11 -3.36 15.29 1.13
C LYS A 11 -4.66 16.06 0.95
N GLN A 12 -4.73 16.94 -0.04
CA GLN A 12 -5.94 17.72 -0.32
C GLN A 12 -7.13 16.84 -0.69
N VAL A 13 -6.93 15.78 -1.46
CA VAL A 13 -8.01 14.81 -1.77
C VAL A 13 -8.50 14.10 -0.51
N ALA A 14 -7.59 13.68 0.36
CA ALA A 14 -7.93 13.04 1.62
C ALA A 14 -8.74 13.96 2.53
N ASP A 15 -8.27 15.21 2.69
CA ASP A 15 -8.94 16.22 3.51
C ASP A 15 -10.31 16.59 2.93
N TRP A 16 -10.42 16.68 1.59
CA TRP A 16 -11.67 17.05 0.91
C TRP A 16 -12.74 15.96 0.96
N LEU A 17 -12.34 14.68 0.84
CA LEU A 17 -13.27 13.54 0.87
C LEU A 17 -13.48 12.96 2.28
N GLY A 18 -12.75 13.46 3.29
CA GLY A 18 -12.80 12.93 4.65
C GLY A 18 -12.23 11.50 4.79
N VAL A 19 -11.31 11.10 3.91
CA VAL A 19 -10.69 9.76 3.89
C VAL A 19 -9.23 9.82 4.30
N THR A 20 -8.64 8.68 4.66
CA THR A 20 -7.20 8.64 4.96
C THR A 20 -6.36 8.72 3.68
N ARG A 21 -5.14 9.28 3.78
CA ARG A 21 -4.15 9.27 2.67
C ARG A 21 -3.89 7.84 2.15
N GLY A 22 -3.88 6.85 3.05
CA GLY A 22 -3.71 5.45 2.69
C GLY A 22 -4.83 4.93 1.79
N THR A 23 -6.07 5.36 2.03
CA THR A 23 -7.22 5.06 1.16
C THR A 23 -7.01 5.61 -0.24
N VAL A 24 -6.55 6.86 -0.37
CA VAL A 24 -6.26 7.48 -1.67
C VAL A 24 -5.13 6.73 -2.40
N TYR A 25 -4.06 6.35 -1.70
CA TYR A 25 -3.01 5.51 -2.28
C TYR A 25 -3.51 4.12 -2.70
N GLN A 26 -4.45 3.54 -1.95
CA GLN A 26 -5.08 2.28 -2.30
C GLN A 26 -5.97 2.41 -3.54
N TRP A 27 -6.72 3.50 -3.69
CA TRP A 27 -7.47 3.78 -4.91
C TRP A 27 -6.53 3.93 -6.12
N LYS A 28 -5.39 4.60 -5.93
CA LYS A 28 -4.34 4.69 -6.94
C LYS A 28 -3.75 3.33 -7.30
N SER A 29 -3.42 2.48 -6.32
CA SER A 29 -2.84 1.16 -6.59
C SER A 29 -3.82 0.23 -7.29
N ARG A 30 -5.12 0.37 -6.99
CA ARG A 30 -6.23 -0.31 -7.66
C ARG A 30 -6.67 0.33 -8.97
N ARG A 31 -6.02 1.43 -9.40
CA ARG A 31 -6.34 2.19 -10.62
C ARG A 31 -7.81 2.66 -10.68
N LEU A 32 -8.41 2.93 -9.52
CA LEU A 32 -9.80 3.40 -9.41
C LEU A 32 -9.93 4.90 -9.68
N ILE A 33 -8.86 5.65 -9.44
CA ILE A 33 -8.84 7.10 -9.67
C ILE A 33 -7.73 7.47 -10.66
N PRO A 34 -7.97 8.46 -11.53
CA PRO A 34 -6.95 8.99 -12.42
C PRO A 34 -5.95 9.83 -11.61
N CYS A 35 -4.66 9.60 -11.84
CA CYS A 35 -3.59 10.30 -11.16
C CYS A 35 -2.37 10.47 -12.07
N THR A 36 -1.74 11.63 -11.98
CA THR A 36 -0.52 11.99 -12.70
C THR A 36 0.61 12.15 -11.70
N LYS A 37 1.75 11.50 -11.95
CA LYS A 37 2.94 11.66 -11.12
C LYS A 37 3.86 12.68 -11.78
N ILE A 38 4.20 13.75 -11.06
CA ILE A 38 5.16 14.76 -11.49
C ILE A 38 6.31 14.76 -10.47
N GLY A 39 7.48 14.25 -10.88
CA GLY A 39 8.61 14.05 -9.98
C GLY A 39 8.25 13.13 -8.81
N SER A 40 8.37 13.63 -7.58
CA SER A 40 7.99 12.92 -6.36
C SER A 40 6.52 13.10 -5.97
N THR A 41 5.80 14.02 -6.60
CA THR A 41 4.44 14.42 -6.20
C THR A 41 3.39 13.73 -7.05
N LEU A 42 2.33 13.24 -6.39
CA LEU A 42 1.14 12.71 -7.05
C LEU A 42 0.06 13.80 -7.09
N LEU A 43 -0.39 14.10 -8.30
CA LEU A 43 -1.45 15.06 -8.59
C LEU A 43 -2.66 14.34 -9.15
N ILE A 44 -3.83 14.77 -8.72
CA ILE A 44 -5.12 14.15 -9.04
C ILE A 44 -6.01 15.24 -9.67
N PRO A 45 -6.38 15.14 -10.95
CA PRO A 45 -7.26 16.11 -11.57
C PRO A 45 -8.65 16.03 -10.93
N ARG A 46 -9.12 17.14 -10.35
CA ARG A 46 -10.37 17.19 -9.57
C ARG A 46 -11.59 16.74 -10.38
N ARG A 47 -11.69 17.18 -11.65
CA ARG A 47 -12.79 16.81 -12.55
C ARG A 47 -12.82 15.30 -12.83
N ALA A 48 -11.65 14.71 -13.04
CA ALA A 48 -11.52 13.30 -13.35
C ALA A 48 -11.74 12.42 -12.11
N LEU A 49 -11.33 12.90 -10.92
CA LEU A 49 -11.65 12.28 -9.64
C LEU A 49 -13.17 12.20 -9.42
N LEU A 50 -13.89 13.31 -9.60
CA LEU A 50 -15.34 13.35 -9.48
C LEU A 50 -16.03 12.38 -10.45
N ALA A 51 -15.61 12.36 -11.71
CA ALA A 51 -16.14 11.42 -12.70
C ALA A 51 -15.88 9.96 -12.32
N ALA A 52 -14.73 9.65 -11.72
CA ALA A 52 -14.44 8.31 -11.22
C ALA A 52 -15.34 7.94 -10.04
N LEU A 53 -15.54 8.85 -9.08
CA LEU A 53 -16.41 8.65 -7.93
C LEU A 53 -17.88 8.46 -8.33
N GLN A 54 -18.35 9.09 -9.41
CA GLN A 54 -19.69 8.87 -9.94
C GLN A 54 -19.86 7.47 -10.56
N ARG A 55 -18.82 6.94 -11.21
CA ARG A 55 -18.87 5.60 -11.85
C ARG A 55 -18.82 4.48 -10.85
N THR A 56 -17.96 4.62 -9.85
CA THR A 56 -17.85 3.69 -8.73
C THR A 56 -18.77 4.22 -7.66
N THR A 57 -20.04 3.82 -7.63
CA THR A 57 -20.96 4.13 -6.52
C THR A 57 -20.29 3.79 -5.19
N VAL A 58 -19.63 4.76 -4.56
CA VAL A 58 -18.83 4.53 -3.35
C VAL A 58 -19.81 4.49 -2.19
N MET A 59 -20.14 3.28 -1.72
CA MET A 59 -20.73 3.13 -0.39
C MET A 59 -19.80 3.81 0.61
N PRO A 60 -20.30 4.64 1.55
CA PRO A 60 -19.48 5.24 2.59
C PRO A 60 -18.91 4.12 3.48
N GLY A 61 -17.77 3.58 3.07
CA GLY A 61 -17.03 2.57 3.82
C GLY A 61 -16.41 3.26 5.01
N GLY A 62 -17.03 3.09 6.17
CA GLY A 62 -16.53 3.58 7.45
C GLY A 62 -15.07 3.18 7.69
N VAL A 63 -14.42 3.90 8.61
CA VAL A 63 -13.01 3.70 8.97
C VAL A 63 -12.81 2.27 9.47
N ILE A 64 -12.37 1.34 8.60
CA ILE A 64 -11.91 0.03 9.04
C ILE A 64 -10.58 0.27 9.76
N LYS A 65 -10.62 0.37 11.10
CA LYS A 65 -9.43 0.36 11.95
C LYS A 65 -8.74 -0.99 11.77
N ARG A 66 -7.83 -1.09 10.80
CA ARG A 66 -7.01 -2.29 10.65
C ARG A 66 -6.14 -2.42 11.91
N PRO A 67 -6.14 -3.57 12.58
CA PRO A 67 -5.22 -3.78 13.69
C PRO A 67 -3.79 -3.56 13.18
N ARG A 68 -3.00 -2.77 13.92
CA ARG A 68 -1.60 -2.53 13.58
C ARG A 68 -0.89 -3.89 13.53
N ARG A 69 -0.36 -4.24 12.37
CA ARG A 69 0.41 -5.47 12.17
C ARG A 69 1.67 -5.38 13.05
N ASN A 70 1.76 -6.23 14.07
CA ASN A 70 2.91 -6.29 14.97
C ASN A 70 4.11 -6.86 14.19
N THR A 71 5.09 -6.02 13.87
CA THR A 71 6.30 -6.34 13.09
C THR A 71 7.28 -7.28 13.79
N ARG A 72 6.98 -7.75 15.01
CA ARG A 72 7.87 -8.62 15.79
C ARG A 72 7.88 -10.09 15.33
N VAL A 73 7.01 -10.50 14.39
CA VAL A 73 6.84 -11.90 13.99
C VAL A 73 7.84 -12.36 12.91
N THR A 74 8.42 -11.45 12.12
CA THR A 74 9.24 -11.84 10.96
C THR A 74 10.66 -12.29 11.30
N ARG A 75 11.21 -11.98 12.49
CA ARG A 75 12.59 -12.40 12.83
C ARG A 75 12.72 -13.89 13.20
N ARG A 76 11.68 -14.49 13.78
CA ARG A 76 11.74 -15.88 14.27
C ARG A 76 11.66 -16.93 13.16
N VAL A 77 11.16 -16.55 11.98
CA VAL A 77 11.02 -17.47 10.84
C VAL A 77 12.35 -17.64 10.09
N ASP A 78 13.18 -16.60 10.03
CA ASP A 78 14.53 -16.70 9.46
C ASP A 78 15.50 -17.46 10.38
N GLU A 79 15.40 -17.28 11.71
CA GLU A 79 16.24 -18.02 12.68
C GLU A 79 16.07 -19.55 12.60
N LEU A 80 14.83 -20.04 12.44
CA LEU A 80 14.57 -21.49 12.37
C LEU A 80 15.03 -22.15 11.06
N ARG A 81 15.40 -21.37 10.03
CA ARG A 81 15.87 -21.91 8.74
C ARG A 81 17.36 -22.19 8.74
N GLU A 82 18.12 -21.60 9.67
CA GLU A 82 19.57 -21.80 9.75
C GLU A 82 19.97 -22.97 10.67
N GLU A 83 19.14 -23.33 11.66
CA GLU A 83 19.43 -24.41 12.62
C GLU A 83 19.37 -25.85 12.04
N GLY A 84 19.05 -26.01 10.74
CA GLY A 84 18.86 -27.32 10.11
C GLY A 84 19.95 -27.76 9.13
N LYS A 85 21.13 -27.12 9.11
CA LYS A 85 22.15 -27.36 8.07
C LYS A 85 23.45 -28.04 8.51
N ASP A 86 23.60 -28.39 9.79
CA ASP A 86 24.90 -28.83 10.33
C ASP A 86 25.02 -30.35 10.59
N GLU A 87 24.07 -31.19 10.15
CA GLU A 87 24.10 -32.65 10.45
C GLU A 87 24.50 -33.57 9.27
N GLU A 88 25.04 -33.05 8.16
CA GLU A 88 25.40 -33.90 6.99
C GLU A 88 26.90 -34.06 6.69
N GLU A 89 27.80 -33.61 7.59
CA GLU A 89 29.26 -33.76 7.43
C GLU A 89 29.94 -34.52 8.57
N GLU A 90 29.52 -35.75 8.90
CA GLU A 90 30.45 -36.68 9.56
C GLU A 90 30.03 -38.15 9.43
N TRP A 91 30.22 -38.75 8.24
CA TRP A 91 30.44 -40.20 8.16
C TRP A 91 31.45 -40.57 7.07
N THR A 92 32.69 -40.12 7.25
CA THR A 92 33.86 -40.81 6.66
C THR A 92 34.52 -41.68 7.73
N GLY A 93 34.11 -42.93 7.78
CA GLY A 93 34.81 -44.02 8.47
C GLY A 93 34.13 -45.31 8.03
N GLY A 94 34.72 -46.21 7.27
CA GLY A 94 36.08 -46.73 7.32
C GLY A 94 35.99 -48.21 7.76
N ALA A 95 36.83 -49.05 7.15
CA ALA A 95 37.08 -50.48 7.42
C ALA A 95 36.18 -51.51 6.71
N ALA A 96 36.78 -52.26 5.76
CA ALA A 96 37.25 -53.64 5.97
C ALA A 96 38.09 -54.09 4.76
#